data_AF-A0A844BQD0-F1
#
_entry.id   AF-A0A844BQD0-F1
#
_cell.length_a   1.000
_cell.length_b   1.000
_cell.length_c   1.000
_cell.angle_alpha   90.00
_cell.angle_beta   90.00
_cell.angle_gamma   90.00
#
_symmetry.space_group_name_H-M   'P 1'
#
loop_
_entity.id
_entity.type
_entity.pdbx_description
1 polymer ?
#
loop_
_entity_poly.entity_id
_entity_poly.type
_entity_poly.pdbx_seq_one_letter_code
_entity_poly.pdbx_strand_id
1 'polypeptide(L)'
;MLPEKNISLEEFLKGLKELQVMSHLRFRRSQSGDPDEHDLIFLVCTKEPKKGAHIGRTCLCCIGNASINDYENFKDCMSTEHYDAILNLLFNFTYTDVKYKAINK
;
A
#
# COMPACT_ATOMS: atom_id res chain seq x y z
N MET A 1 1.08 -15.78 1.46
CA MET A 1 2.44 -15.95 0.89
C MET A 1 3.03 -14.58 0.70
N LEU A 2 4.31 -14.38 1.05
CA LEU A 2 5.02 -13.15 0.74
C LEU A 2 5.16 -13.02 -0.80
N PRO A 3 5.19 -11.80 -1.35
CA PRO A 3 5.32 -11.62 -2.80
C PRO A 3 6.64 -12.21 -3.30
N GLU A 4 6.63 -12.80 -4.50
CA GLU A 4 7.83 -13.33 -5.15
C GLU A 4 8.81 -12.23 -5.58
N LYS A 5 8.33 -10.98 -5.69
CA LYS A 5 9.09 -9.81 -6.13
C LYS A 5 8.99 -8.69 -5.10
N ASN A 6 10.13 -8.25 -4.59
CA ASN A 6 10.23 -7.05 -3.77
C ASN A 6 10.60 -5.87 -4.68
N ILE A 7 9.77 -4.84 -4.71
CA ILE A 7 10.07 -3.57 -5.39
C ILE A 7 10.41 -2.48 -4.38
N SER A 8 11.32 -1.59 -4.74
CA SER A 8 11.72 -0.45 -3.92
C SER A 8 10.60 0.58 -3.77
N LEU A 9 10.72 1.48 -2.78
CA LEU A 9 9.78 2.60 -2.61
C LEU A 9 9.78 3.51 -3.86
N GLU A 10 10.92 3.71 -4.50
CA GLU A 10 11.02 4.54 -5.71
C GLU A 10 10.25 3.91 -6.87
N GLU A 11 10.43 2.60 -7.12
CA GLU A 11 9.69 1.86 -8.14
C GLU A 11 8.19 1.85 -7.85
N PHE A 12 7.81 1.69 -6.58
CA PHE A 12 6.42 1.73 -6.15
C PHE A 12 5.78 3.10 -6.45
N LEU A 13 6.40 4.20 -6.01
CA LEU A 13 5.88 5.55 -6.22
C LEU A 13 5.85 5.93 -7.71
N LYS A 14 6.85 5.51 -8.47
CA LYS A 14 6.90 5.72 -9.92
C LYS A 14 5.74 4.99 -10.62
N GLY A 15 5.51 3.71 -10.30
CA GLY A 15 4.41 2.93 -10.85
C GLY A 15 3.03 3.53 -10.53
N LEU A 16 2.81 3.99 -9.29
CA LEU A 16 1.56 4.66 -8.91
C LEU A 16 1.32 5.97 -9.68
N LYS A 17 2.38 6.74 -9.93
CA LYS A 17 2.31 7.97 -10.72
C LYS A 17 1.90 7.68 -12.17
N GLU A 18 2.45 6.63 -12.77
CA GLU A 18 2.11 6.19 -14.14
C GLU A 18 0.63 5.74 -14.22
N LEU A 19 0.13 5.09 -13.17
CA LEU A 19 -1.26 4.66 -13.05
C LEU A 19 -2.22 5.78 -12.59
N GLN A 20 -1.71 6.98 -12.34
CA GLN A 20 -2.47 8.15 -11.87
C GLN A 20 -3.24 7.87 -10.56
N VAL A 21 -2.55 7.25 -9.61
CA VAL A 21 -3.05 6.96 -8.26
C VAL A 21 -2.13 7.62 -7.25
N MET A 22 -2.70 8.22 -6.21
CA MET A 22 -1.94 8.88 -5.16
C MET A 22 -1.79 7.95 -3.95
N SER A 23 -0.59 7.82 -3.41
CA SER A 23 -0.36 7.09 -2.16
C SER A 23 -0.40 8.00 -0.92
N HIS A 24 -1.06 7.53 0.14
CA HIS A 24 -0.87 8.01 1.50
C HIS A 24 -0.23 6.91 2.35
N LEU A 25 1.03 7.11 2.70
CA LEU A 25 1.82 6.17 3.49
C LEU A 25 1.81 6.59 4.96
N ARG A 26 1.27 5.75 5.83
CA ARG A 26 1.27 5.94 7.28
C ARG A 26 2.08 4.82 7.93
N PHE A 27 3.39 5.00 7.93
CA PHE A 27 4.30 4.09 8.63
C PHE A 27 4.41 4.51 10.10
N ARG A 28 3.92 3.67 11.01
CA ARG A 28 3.99 3.92 12.44
C ARG A 28 5.32 3.35 12.95
N ARG A 29 6.25 4.24 13.27
CA ARG A 29 7.31 3.90 14.24
C ARG A 29 6.61 3.79 15.60
N SER A 30 6.98 2.81 16.44
CA SER A 30 6.47 2.67 17.80
C SER A 30 6.85 3.90 18.65
N GLN A 31 6.19 5.04 18.45
CA GLN A 31 6.37 6.23 19.27
C GLN A 31 5.62 6.07 20.59
N SER A 32 4.59 5.22 20.62
CA SER A 32 3.76 4.90 21.78
C SER A 32 4.24 3.69 22.58
N GLY A 33 5.12 2.86 22.02
CA GLY A 33 5.50 1.56 22.62
C GLY A 33 4.38 0.50 22.54
N ASP A 34 3.28 0.80 21.85
CA ASP A 34 2.16 -0.12 21.66
C ASP A 34 2.52 -1.18 20.61
N PRO A 35 2.56 -2.48 20.98
CA PRO A 35 2.85 -3.57 20.05
C PRO A 35 1.73 -3.80 19.02
N ASP A 36 0.53 -3.24 19.22
CA ASP A 36 -0.63 -3.37 18.34
C ASP A 36 -0.71 -2.24 17.28
N GLU A 37 0.24 -1.30 17.25
CA GLU A 37 0.29 -0.29 16.18
C GLU A 37 0.77 -0.87 14.84
N HIS A 38 -0.03 -0.67 13.80
CA HIS A 38 0.21 -1.21 12.46
C HIS A 38 0.36 -0.12 11.39
N ASP A 39 1.25 -0.36 10.43
CA ASP A 39 1.41 0.48 9.24
C ASP A 39 0.19 0.41 8.33
N LEU A 40 -0.11 1.52 7.66
CA LEU A 40 -1.20 1.62 6.70
C LEU A 40 -0.71 2.28 5.41
N ILE A 41 -1.10 1.72 4.26
CA ILE A 41 -0.92 2.31 2.94
C ILE A 41 -2.30 2.50 2.33
N PHE A 42 -2.64 3.72 1.92
CA PHE A 42 -3.85 4.01 1.17
C PHE A 42 -3.49 4.48 -0.24
N LEU A 43 -4.21 3.98 -1.24
CA LEU A 43 -4.07 4.36 -2.64
C LEU A 43 -5.38 5.00 -3.09
N VAL A 44 -5.32 6.25 -3.52
CA VAL A 44 -6.48 7.11 -3.78
C VAL A 44 -6.58 7.43 -5.26
N CYS A 45 -7.76 7.26 -5.82
CA CYS A 45 -8.07 7.61 -7.20
C CYS A 45 -8.09 9.13 -7.35
N THR A 46 -7.37 9.66 -8.33
CA THR A 46 -7.33 11.11 -8.60
C THR A 46 -8.21 11.53 -9.78
N LYS A 47 -8.88 10.58 -10.45
CA LYS A 47 -9.69 10.82 -11.65
C LYS A 47 -11.16 11.02 -11.31
N GLU A 48 -11.77 12.04 -11.92
CA GLU A 48 -13.22 12.21 -11.91
C GLU A 48 -13.90 11.11 -12.75
N PRO A 49 -15.14 10.68 -12.42
CA PRO A 49 -16.01 11.20 -11.34
C PRO A 49 -15.79 10.51 -9.99
N LYS A 50 -14.79 9.63 -9.88
CA LYS A 50 -14.57 8.76 -8.72
C LYS A 50 -13.37 9.20 -7.88
N LYS A 51 -13.07 10.49 -7.92
CA LYS A 51 -11.96 11.08 -7.17
C LYS A 51 -12.21 10.87 -5.68
N GLY A 52 -11.23 10.33 -4.97
CA GLY A 52 -11.34 10.04 -3.54
C GLY A 52 -11.65 8.57 -3.19
N ALA A 53 -12.16 7.78 -4.14
CA ALA A 53 -12.26 6.33 -3.95
C ALA A 53 -10.87 5.76 -3.67
N HIS A 54 -10.76 4.78 -2.79
CA HIS A 54 -9.44 4.30 -2.34
C HIS A 54 -9.41 2.85 -1.89
N ILE A 55 -8.25 2.22 -2.04
CA ILE A 55 -7.94 0.93 -1.42
C ILE A 55 -6.86 1.10 -0.36
N GLY A 56 -7.01 0.38 0.74
CA GLY A 56 -6.05 0.34 1.83
C GLY A 56 -5.39 -1.03 1.95
N ARG A 57 -4.11 -1.05 2.35
CA ARG A 57 -3.41 -2.24 2.83
C ARG A 57 -2.87 -2.02 4.23
N THR A 58 -3.23 -2.89 5.17
CA THR A 58 -2.64 -2.91 6.52
C THR A 58 -1.22 -3.50 6.50
N CYS A 59 -0.49 -3.44 7.62
CA CYS A 59 0.87 -3.97 7.72
C CYS A 59 0.97 -5.41 7.19
N LEU A 60 2.19 -5.79 6.79
CA LEU A 60 2.49 -7.16 6.38
C LEU A 60 2.27 -8.18 7.52
N CYS A 61 2.18 -7.69 8.76
CA CYS A 61 2.07 -8.47 10.00
C CYS A 61 0.65 -8.87 10.42
N CYS A 62 -0.41 -8.19 9.97
CA CYS A 62 -1.79 -8.56 10.34
C CYS A 62 -2.26 -9.73 9.47
N ILE A 63 -2.46 -10.89 10.10
CA ILE A 63 -3.10 -12.12 9.57
C ILE A 63 -2.58 -12.55 8.18
N GLY A 64 -1.27 -12.50 7.95
CA GLY A 64 -0.60 -13.45 7.05
C GLY A 64 -0.14 -12.98 5.66
N ASN A 65 -0.14 -11.66 5.35
CA ASN A 65 0.89 -10.93 4.57
C ASN A 65 0.40 -9.58 3.99
N ALA A 66 -0.91 -9.34 3.93
CA ALA A 66 -1.54 -8.04 3.70
C ALA A 66 -3.04 -8.25 3.45
N SER A 67 -3.88 -7.47 4.13
CA SER A 67 -5.32 -7.43 3.86
C SER A 67 -5.66 -6.17 3.08
N ILE A 68 -6.51 -6.29 2.06
CA ILE A 68 -7.03 -5.15 1.29
C ILE A 68 -8.37 -4.72 1.88
N ASN A 69 -8.52 -3.41 2.07
CA ASN A 69 -9.80 -2.78 2.32
C ASN A 69 -10.17 -1.91 1.12
N ASP A 70 -11.11 -2.38 0.30
CA ASP A 70 -11.60 -1.68 -0.89
C ASP A 70 -12.75 -0.75 -0.50
N TYR A 71 -12.45 0.54 -0.33
CA TYR A 71 -13.44 1.56 0.03
C TYR A 71 -14.02 2.22 -1.22
N GLU A 72 -15.32 2.49 -1.17
CA GLU A 72 -16.08 3.19 -2.23
C GLU A 72 -16.03 2.51 -3.62
N ASN A 73 -15.76 1.20 -3.65
CA ASN A 73 -15.59 0.41 -4.87
C ASN A 73 -14.49 0.98 -5.79
N PHE A 74 -13.28 1.13 -5.25
CA PHE A 74 -12.13 1.64 -5.99
C PHE A 74 -11.88 0.92 -7.31
N LYS A 75 -12.07 -0.41 -7.33
CA LYS A 75 -11.95 -1.23 -8.55
C LYS A 75 -12.85 -0.76 -9.70
N ASP A 76 -14.01 -0.15 -9.40
CA ASP A 76 -14.97 0.32 -10.41
C ASP A 76 -14.52 1.64 -11.07
N CYS A 77 -13.42 2.24 -10.58
CA CYS A 77 -12.89 3.51 -11.07
C CYS A 77 -11.95 3.34 -12.27
N MET A 78 -11.65 2.11 -12.67
CA MET A 78 -10.62 1.80 -13.66
C MET A 78 -10.88 0.46 -14.35
N SER A 79 -10.10 0.15 -15.40
CA SER A 79 -10.13 -1.18 -16.01
C SER A 79 -9.57 -2.24 -15.07
N THR A 80 -9.98 -3.49 -15.26
CA THR A 80 -9.44 -4.65 -14.52
C THR A 80 -7.92 -4.71 -14.61
N GLU A 81 -7.35 -4.45 -15.79
CA GLU A 81 -5.89 -4.42 -16.00
C GLU A 81 -5.20 -3.35 -15.15
N HIS A 82 -5.79 -2.14 -15.05
CA HIS A 82 -5.27 -1.09 -14.19
C HIS A 82 -5.35 -1.48 -12.72
N TYR A 83 -6.47 -2.06 -12.30
CA TYR A 83 -6.69 -2.50 -10.94
C TYR A 83 -5.67 -3.58 -10.54
N ASP A 84 -5.47 -4.59 -11.39
CA ASP A 84 -4.51 -5.66 -11.17
C ASP A 84 -3.07 -5.14 -11.13
N ALA A 85 -2.72 -4.17 -11.97
CA ALA A 85 -1.41 -3.50 -11.92
C ALA A 85 -1.18 -2.78 -10.59
N ILE A 86 -2.20 -2.09 -10.07
CA ILE A 86 -2.14 -1.44 -8.75
C ILE A 86 -1.99 -2.48 -7.64
N LEU A 87 -2.77 -3.57 -7.68
CA LEU A 87 -2.65 -4.65 -6.69
C LEU A 87 -1.26 -5.27 -6.70
N ASN A 88 -0.70 -5.51 -7.88
CA ASN A 88 0.65 -6.03 -8.03
C ASN A 88 1.69 -5.07 -7.42
N LEU A 89 1.61 -3.77 -7.68
CA LEU A 89 2.47 -2.78 -7.04
C LEU A 89 2.29 -2.78 -5.52
N LEU A 90 1.04 -2.77 -5.07
CA LEU A 90 0.67 -2.69 -3.67
C LEU A 90 1.19 -3.89 -2.89
N PHE A 91 1.09 -5.12 -3.42
CA PHE A 91 1.61 -6.31 -2.75
C PHE A 91 3.11 -6.49 -2.90
N ASN A 92 3.70 -6.26 -4.08
CA ASN A 92 5.15 -6.40 -4.31
C ASN A 92 5.98 -5.35 -3.56
N PHE A 93 5.37 -4.24 -3.17
CA PHE A 93 6.03 -3.28 -2.29
C PHE A 93 6.07 -3.81 -0.86
N THR A 94 7.23 -4.31 -0.45
CA THR A 94 7.52 -4.70 0.93
C THR A 94 8.44 -3.64 1.55
N TYR A 95 7.95 -2.97 2.58
CA TYR A 95 8.73 -1.95 3.30
C TYR A 95 9.64 -2.55 4.38
N THR A 96 9.84 -3.87 4.38
CA THR A 96 10.86 -4.54 5.19
C THR A 96 12.29 -4.11 4.80
N ASP A 97 12.46 -3.57 3.58
CA ASP A 97 13.71 -2.94 3.13
C ASP A 97 13.97 -1.56 3.76
N VAL A 98 12.97 -1.00 4.45
CA VAL A 98 13.22 0.19 5.23
C VAL A 98 13.88 -0.28 6.53
N LYS A 99 15.18 0.03 6.66
CA LYS A 99 15.97 0.15 7.89
C LYS A 99 15.29 0.95 9.04
N TYR A 100 13.99 1.25 8.94
CA TYR A 100 13.16 2.01 9.86
C TYR A 100 12.55 1.19 11.01
N LYS A 101 12.39 -0.13 10.88
CA LYS A 101 11.92 -1.01 11.98
C LYS A 101 13.04 -1.77 12.68
N ALA A 102 14.26 -1.73 12.14
CA ALA A 102 15.42 -2.19 12.88
C ALA A 102 15.60 -1.27 14.08
N ILE A 103 15.15 -1.73 15.24
CA ILE A 103 15.56 -1.24 16.55
C ILE A 103 17.08 -1.17 16.50
N ASN A 104 17.64 0.05 16.50
CA ASN A 104 19.01 0.23 16.92
C ASN A 104 19.04 -0.25 18.38
N LYS A 105 19.60 -1.43 18.62
CA LYS A 105 20.14 -1.78 19.93
C LYS A 105 21.29 -0.83 20.25
#